data_AF-A0A8I5N6J6-F1
#
_entry.id   AF-A0A8I5N6J6-F1
#
_cell.length_a   1.000
_cell.length_b   1.000
_cell.length_c   1.000
_cell.angle_alpha   90.00
_cell.angle_beta   90.00
_cell.angle_gamma   90.00
#
_symmetry.space_group_name_H-M   'P 1'
#
loop_
_entity.id
_entity.type
_entity.pdbx_description
1 polymer ?
#
loop_
_entity_poly.entity_id
_entity_poly.type
_entity_poly.pdbx_seq_one_letter_code
_entity_poly.pdbx_strand_id
1 'polypeptide(L)'
;MPKYHRRGGPTSRNLSSGSCGGWKFKTKMLTGLSTVTTFMAGPLWRTAAFVRRHRTGLLVGSCAGLFGVQISYHLFPDPVVQWLYQYWAQGQPAPLPPQLQSLFQEVLQDIGVPSGHCYKPFTTFTFQPVSAGFPRLPAGAVVGIPASFLGDLVISPDHPTVIYGQRVDWRSPAGARLRAALTLSHEAQKFALAREVVYLESNTTALQALLAPACLAGTWALGVGAKYTLGLYGGPMNLRAAFNLVAAVAGFVVYAFSKDSLTHAVESWLDRRTASLSAAYVCGGVEFYEKLLSGNLALRSLLGKEGEKLYTPSGNIVPRHWFRIKHLPYTTRRDSLLHMWRMMLNPGRS
;
A
#
# COMPACT_ATOMS: atom_id res chain seq x y z
N MET A 1 116.83 -2.39 16.84
CA MET A 1 117.38 -2.66 15.48
C MET A 1 116.28 -3.16 14.55
N PRO A 2 116.44 -3.11 13.22
CA PRO A 2 115.33 -2.99 12.26
C PRO A 2 115.13 -4.30 11.45
N LYS A 3 114.42 -4.44 10.29
CA LYS A 3 113.95 -3.62 9.14
C LYS A 3 112.73 -4.42 8.54
N TYR A 4 111.80 -3.93 7.68
CA TYR A 4 111.98 -3.29 6.36
C TYR A 4 110.64 -2.75 5.76
N HIS A 5 110.77 -1.70 4.91
CA HIS A 5 109.98 -1.32 3.71
C HIS A 5 108.50 -0.80 3.71
N ARG A 6 108.39 0.51 3.34
CA ARG A 6 107.47 1.16 2.34
C ARG A 6 107.05 0.24 1.16
N ARG A 7 105.93 0.36 0.41
CA ARG A 7 104.84 1.36 0.15
C ARG A 7 103.48 0.60 0.04
N GLY A 8 102.27 1.18 -0.10
CA GLY A 8 101.78 2.57 -0.10
C GLY A 8 100.92 2.95 -1.33
N GLY A 9 99.58 3.01 -1.20
CA GLY A 9 98.58 3.41 -2.23
C GLY A 9 97.13 3.43 -1.67
N PRO A 10 96.19 4.31 -2.11
CA PRO A 10 95.00 4.65 -1.31
C PRO A 10 93.64 4.19 -1.90
N THR A 11 92.65 3.92 -1.04
CA THR A 11 91.29 4.46 -1.20
C THR A 11 90.45 4.36 0.08
N SER A 12 89.55 5.33 0.25
CA SER A 12 88.68 5.53 1.40
C SER A 12 87.53 4.53 1.54
N ARG A 13 87.25 4.08 2.78
CA ARG A 13 85.89 3.81 3.28
C ARG A 13 85.82 3.68 4.81
N ASN A 14 85.47 4.78 5.50
CA ASN A 14 84.84 4.73 6.83
C ASN A 14 83.32 4.53 6.59
N LEU A 15 82.61 3.58 7.22
CA LEU A 15 82.28 3.36 8.64
C LEU A 15 81.05 4.14 9.13
N SER A 16 80.17 3.43 9.88
CA SER A 16 79.11 3.91 10.78
C SER A 16 77.88 4.60 10.14
N SER A 17 76.68 4.00 10.21
CA SER A 17 75.64 4.15 11.27
C SER A 17 74.72 5.37 11.06
N GLY A 18 73.40 5.33 11.25
CA GLY A 18 72.51 4.24 11.66
C GLY A 18 71.03 4.68 11.67
N SER A 19 70.13 3.76 12.07
CA SER A 19 68.71 3.94 12.45
C SER A 19 67.97 5.28 12.16
N CYS A 20 66.95 5.24 11.29
CA CYS A 20 65.68 5.99 11.49
C CYS A 20 64.55 5.58 10.50
N GLY A 21 64.03 4.35 10.63
CA GLY A 21 62.86 3.87 9.87
C GLY A 21 61.56 3.93 10.68
N GLY A 22 60.98 5.13 10.90
CA GLY A 22 59.77 5.23 11.75
C GLY A 22 58.77 6.36 11.48
N TRP A 23 59.14 7.44 10.78
CA TRP A 23 58.34 8.68 10.77
C TRP A 23 57.60 9.04 9.47
N LYS A 24 57.67 8.20 8.42
CA LYS A 24 57.01 8.49 7.12
C LYS A 24 55.65 7.80 6.87
N PHE A 25 55.22 6.87 7.73
CA PHE A 25 53.97 6.12 7.50
C PHE A 25 52.72 6.75 8.14
N LYS A 26 52.83 7.40 9.32
CA LYS A 26 51.68 8.06 9.99
C LYS A 26 51.16 9.29 9.24
N THR A 27 52.03 10.07 8.59
CA THR A 27 51.68 11.36 7.96
C THR A 27 50.89 11.22 6.67
N LYS A 28 51.07 10.13 5.91
CA LYS A 28 50.28 9.85 4.69
C LYS A 28 48.86 9.35 4.98
N MET A 29 48.63 8.68 6.11
CA MET A 29 47.31 8.16 6.47
C MET A 29 46.38 9.28 6.98
N LEU A 30 46.91 10.24 7.76
CA LEU A 30 46.18 11.40 8.26
C LEU A 30 45.81 12.43 7.18
N THR A 31 46.66 12.60 6.16
CA THR A 31 46.34 13.46 5.01
C THR A 31 45.28 12.83 4.10
N GLY A 32 45.31 11.51 3.88
CA GLY A 32 44.23 10.81 3.14
C GLY A 32 42.84 10.98 3.76
N LEU A 33 42.73 10.86 5.09
CA LEU A 33 41.46 11.04 5.82
C LEU A 33 40.92 12.48 5.78
N SER A 34 41.79 13.49 5.75
CA SER A 34 41.41 14.91 5.60
C SER A 34 40.93 15.27 4.19
N THR A 35 41.48 14.62 3.15
CA THR A 35 41.09 14.89 1.77
C THR A 35 39.72 14.30 1.43
N VAL A 36 39.39 13.10 1.92
CA VAL A 36 38.08 12.46 1.70
C VAL A 36 36.94 13.21 2.40
N THR A 37 37.17 13.71 3.62
CA THR A 37 36.18 14.54 4.33
C THR A 37 35.92 15.87 3.64
N THR A 38 36.96 16.48 3.05
CA THR A 38 36.83 17.75 2.29
C THR A 38 36.05 17.55 0.98
N PHE A 39 36.24 16.44 0.27
CA PHE A 39 35.58 16.17 -1.01
C PHE A 39 34.06 15.92 -0.87
N MET A 40 33.63 15.32 0.25
CA MET A 40 32.19 15.12 0.57
C MET A 40 31.53 16.39 1.13
N ALA A 41 32.27 17.26 1.82
CA ALA A 41 31.72 18.47 2.43
C ALA A 41 31.21 19.51 1.41
N GLY A 42 31.91 19.68 0.27
CA GLY A 42 31.54 20.64 -0.77
C GLY A 42 30.14 20.40 -1.37
N PRO A 43 29.81 19.18 -1.85
CA PRO A 43 28.47 18.83 -2.30
C PRO A 43 27.40 18.95 -1.22
N LEU A 44 27.67 18.48 0.01
CA LEU A 44 26.73 18.52 1.13
C LEU A 44 26.42 19.95 1.58
N TRP A 45 27.39 20.86 1.54
CA TRP A 45 27.16 22.28 1.82
C TRP A 45 26.30 22.95 0.74
N ARG A 46 26.55 22.64 -0.54
CA ARG A 46 25.74 23.15 -1.67
C ARG A 46 24.29 22.66 -1.60
N THR A 47 24.05 21.38 -1.28
CA THR A 47 22.68 20.87 -1.09
C THR A 47 22.02 21.47 0.14
N ALA A 48 22.71 21.62 1.27
CA ALA A 48 22.17 22.28 2.45
C ALA A 48 21.78 23.76 2.20
N ALA A 49 22.61 24.50 1.45
CA ALA A 49 22.32 25.87 1.05
C ALA A 49 21.10 25.95 0.10
N PHE A 50 21.02 25.03 -0.88
CA PHE A 50 19.88 24.92 -1.79
C PHE A 50 18.58 24.60 -1.04
N VAL A 51 18.60 23.60 -0.16
CA VAL A 51 17.44 23.21 0.67
C VAL A 51 16.99 24.36 1.58
N ARG A 52 17.94 25.11 2.17
CA ARG A 52 17.60 26.31 2.96
C ARG A 52 16.93 27.39 2.11
N ARG A 53 17.42 27.65 0.88
CA ARG A 53 16.88 28.67 -0.04
C ARG A 53 15.52 28.30 -0.61
N HIS A 54 15.29 27.02 -0.95
CA HIS A 54 14.10 26.54 -1.65
C HIS A 54 13.13 25.72 -0.78
N ARG A 55 13.24 25.82 0.57
CA ARG A 55 12.46 25.01 1.54
C ARG A 55 10.96 24.91 1.24
N THR A 56 10.32 26.01 0.85
CA THR A 56 8.88 26.05 0.57
C THR A 56 8.56 25.38 -0.77
N GLY A 57 9.38 25.61 -1.80
CA GLY A 57 9.23 24.94 -3.10
C GLY A 57 9.45 23.43 -3.00
N LEU A 58 10.41 22.99 -2.18
CA LEU A 58 10.62 21.57 -1.87
C LEU A 58 9.44 20.95 -1.14
N LEU A 59 8.83 21.65 -0.17
CA LEU A 59 7.63 21.18 0.50
C LEU A 59 6.45 21.06 -0.47
N VAL A 60 6.18 22.11 -1.25
CA VAL A 60 5.09 22.11 -2.25
C VAL A 60 5.28 21.01 -3.28
N GLY A 61 6.49 20.87 -3.84
CA GLY A 61 6.82 19.79 -4.76
C GLY A 61 6.69 18.39 -4.14
N SER A 62 7.06 18.22 -2.87
CA SER A 62 6.88 16.96 -2.15
C SER A 62 5.40 16.64 -1.91
N CYS A 63 4.59 17.62 -1.51
CA CYS A 63 3.15 17.48 -1.34
C CYS A 63 2.44 17.15 -2.66
N ALA A 64 2.77 17.87 -3.74
CA ALA A 64 2.25 17.61 -5.08
C ALA A 64 2.65 16.21 -5.58
N GLY A 65 3.90 15.80 -5.35
CA GLY A 65 4.38 14.45 -5.67
C GLY A 65 3.66 13.35 -4.89
N LEU A 66 3.50 13.49 -3.57
CA LEU A 66 2.77 12.53 -2.74
C LEU A 66 1.30 12.39 -3.15
N PHE A 67 0.64 13.52 -3.46
CA PHE A 67 -0.74 13.52 -3.97
C PHE A 67 -0.81 12.85 -5.34
N GLY A 68 0.04 13.29 -6.28
CA GLY A 68 0.11 12.78 -7.65
C GLY A 68 0.34 11.27 -7.71
N VAL A 69 1.28 10.75 -6.92
CA VAL A 69 1.54 9.30 -6.83
C VAL A 69 0.30 8.55 -6.34
N GLN A 70 -0.38 8.99 -5.28
CA GLN A 70 -1.56 8.30 -4.76
C GLN A 70 -2.77 8.35 -5.71
N ILE A 71 -2.96 9.45 -6.44
CA ILE A 71 -4.12 9.62 -7.33
C ILE A 71 -3.86 9.12 -8.76
N SER A 72 -2.61 8.89 -9.15
CA SER A 72 -2.21 8.52 -10.53
C SER A 72 -3.01 7.36 -11.13
N TYR A 73 -3.14 6.24 -10.41
CA TYR A 73 -3.88 5.06 -10.87
C TYR A 73 -5.40 5.27 -10.96
N HIS A 74 -5.91 6.33 -10.33
CA HIS A 74 -7.31 6.75 -10.40
C HIS A 74 -7.56 7.84 -11.46
N LEU A 75 -6.53 8.57 -11.90
CA LEU A 75 -6.63 9.47 -13.07
C LEU A 75 -6.53 8.70 -14.38
N PHE A 76 -5.75 7.60 -14.40
CA PHE A 76 -5.54 6.75 -15.58
C PHE A 76 -5.83 5.27 -15.25
N PRO A 77 -7.09 4.93 -14.90
CA PRO A 77 -7.45 3.55 -14.53
C PRO A 77 -7.45 2.60 -15.73
N ASP A 78 -7.74 3.11 -16.91
CA ASP A 78 -7.77 2.40 -18.19
C ASP A 78 -6.50 2.76 -19.00
N PRO A 79 -5.69 1.80 -19.49
CA PRO A 79 -5.86 0.34 -19.42
C PRO A 79 -5.20 -0.32 -18.19
N VAL A 80 -4.56 0.44 -17.30
CA VAL A 80 -3.67 -0.08 -16.24
C VAL A 80 -4.36 -1.11 -15.33
N VAL A 81 -5.53 -0.78 -14.82
CA VAL A 81 -6.28 -1.61 -13.86
C VAL A 81 -6.94 -2.79 -14.58
N GLN A 82 -7.42 -2.59 -15.81
CA GLN A 82 -7.88 -3.72 -16.62
C GLN A 82 -6.74 -4.70 -16.89
N TRP A 83 -5.57 -4.24 -17.35
CA TRP A 83 -4.41 -5.10 -17.62
C TRP A 83 -3.96 -5.89 -16.37
N LEU A 84 -3.96 -5.27 -15.18
CA LEU A 84 -3.60 -5.93 -13.92
C LEU A 84 -4.61 -6.99 -13.44
N TYR A 85 -5.89 -6.83 -13.75
CA TYR A 85 -6.98 -7.60 -13.12
C TYR A 85 -7.85 -8.38 -14.11
N GLN A 86 -7.67 -8.24 -15.42
CA GLN A 86 -8.45 -8.90 -16.47
C GLN A 86 -8.48 -10.42 -16.28
N TYR A 87 -9.66 -11.03 -16.39
CA TYR A 87 -9.80 -12.48 -16.50
C TYR A 87 -9.41 -12.94 -17.90
N TRP A 88 -8.57 -13.97 -18.00
CA TRP A 88 -8.10 -14.54 -19.25
C TRP A 88 -8.65 -15.96 -19.40
N ALA A 89 -9.46 -16.18 -20.42
CA ALA A 89 -9.97 -17.49 -20.79
C ALA A 89 -9.20 -17.97 -22.03
N GLN A 90 -8.57 -19.14 -21.95
CA GLN A 90 -7.83 -19.76 -23.07
C GLN A 90 -6.76 -18.84 -23.71
N GLY A 91 -6.15 -17.96 -22.92
CA GLY A 91 -5.12 -17.02 -23.38
C GLY A 91 -5.65 -15.73 -24.03
N GLN A 92 -6.97 -15.53 -24.07
CA GLN A 92 -7.62 -14.30 -24.56
C GLN A 92 -8.32 -13.55 -23.41
N PRO A 93 -8.44 -12.21 -23.47
CA PRO A 93 -9.16 -11.45 -22.46
C PRO A 93 -10.65 -11.82 -22.54
N ALA A 94 -11.20 -12.35 -21.45
CA ALA A 94 -12.60 -12.75 -21.43
C ALA A 94 -13.51 -11.52 -21.58
N PRO A 95 -14.48 -11.54 -22.53
CA PRO A 95 -15.46 -10.48 -22.64
C PRO A 95 -16.34 -10.43 -21.39
N LEU A 96 -17.03 -9.31 -21.16
CA LEU A 96 -18.04 -9.21 -20.11
C LEU A 96 -19.30 -9.97 -20.54
N PRO A 97 -19.73 -11.04 -19.84
CA PRO A 97 -20.93 -11.77 -20.23
C PRO A 97 -22.19 -10.95 -19.96
N PRO A 98 -23.27 -11.12 -20.76
CA PRO A 98 -24.51 -10.35 -20.61
C PRO A 98 -25.10 -10.37 -19.20
N GLN A 99 -24.96 -11.50 -18.48
CA GLN A 99 -25.42 -11.68 -17.10
C GLN A 99 -24.71 -10.74 -16.10
N LEU A 100 -23.40 -10.55 -16.23
CA LEU A 100 -22.64 -9.62 -15.40
C LEU A 100 -22.89 -8.17 -15.81
N GLN A 101 -23.14 -7.94 -17.10
CA GLN A 101 -23.52 -6.63 -17.62
C GLN A 101 -24.91 -6.20 -17.09
N SER A 102 -25.91 -7.07 -17.12
CA SER A 102 -27.26 -6.76 -16.59
C SER A 102 -27.25 -6.51 -15.09
N LEU A 103 -26.55 -7.37 -14.33
CA LEU A 103 -26.35 -7.19 -12.88
C LEU A 103 -25.71 -5.83 -12.56
N PHE A 104 -24.70 -5.42 -13.33
CA PHE A 104 -24.05 -4.14 -13.13
C PHE A 104 -24.96 -2.96 -13.49
N GLN A 105 -25.75 -3.05 -14.57
CA GLN A 105 -26.73 -2.02 -14.93
C GLN A 105 -27.83 -1.88 -13.87
N GLU A 106 -28.31 -2.97 -13.30
CA GLU A 106 -29.27 -2.97 -12.18
C GLU A 106 -28.68 -2.23 -10.96
N VAL A 107 -27.42 -2.51 -10.61
CA VAL A 107 -26.72 -1.80 -9.52
C VAL A 107 -26.56 -0.30 -9.78
N LEU A 108 -26.29 0.12 -11.03
CA LEU A 108 -26.22 1.55 -11.38
C LEU A 108 -27.60 2.23 -11.28
N GLN A 109 -28.67 1.52 -11.62
CA GLN A 109 -30.05 1.99 -11.50
C GLN A 109 -30.48 2.13 -10.03
N ASP A 110 -30.25 1.11 -9.20
CA ASP A 110 -30.57 1.10 -7.77
C ASP A 110 -29.86 2.21 -6.99
N ILE A 111 -28.65 2.58 -7.40
CA ILE A 111 -27.87 3.69 -6.80
C ILE A 111 -28.35 5.07 -7.31
N GLY A 112 -29.04 5.13 -8.45
CA GLY A 112 -29.44 6.38 -9.10
C GLY A 112 -28.25 7.16 -9.69
N VAL A 113 -27.32 6.46 -10.33
CA VAL A 113 -26.11 7.07 -10.91
C VAL A 113 -26.47 8.10 -12.01
N PRO A 114 -25.92 9.33 -11.98
CA PRO A 114 -26.16 10.34 -13.02
C PRO A 114 -25.70 9.90 -14.42
N SER A 115 -26.51 10.19 -15.44
CA SER A 115 -26.26 9.79 -16.83
C SER A 115 -24.97 10.36 -17.46
N GLY A 116 -24.40 11.42 -16.88
CA GLY A 116 -23.11 11.98 -17.30
C GLY A 116 -21.88 11.24 -16.78
N HIS A 117 -22.05 10.18 -15.97
CA HIS A 117 -20.93 9.45 -15.38
C HIS A 117 -20.52 8.23 -16.23
N CYS A 118 -19.23 8.07 -16.47
CA CYS A 118 -18.69 7.02 -17.33
C CYS A 118 -18.16 5.82 -16.53
N TYR A 119 -18.72 4.64 -16.79
CA TYR A 119 -18.31 3.36 -16.21
C TYR A 119 -17.90 2.35 -17.28
N LYS A 120 -16.80 1.65 -17.04
CA LYS A 120 -16.23 0.60 -17.90
C LYS A 120 -16.13 -0.72 -17.12
N PRO A 121 -17.19 -1.54 -17.13
CA PRO A 121 -17.16 -2.86 -16.48
C PRO A 121 -16.34 -3.87 -17.30
N PHE A 122 -15.55 -4.71 -16.63
CA PHE A 122 -14.77 -5.80 -17.25
C PHE A 122 -14.76 -7.04 -16.36
N THR A 123 -14.51 -8.22 -16.92
CA THR A 123 -14.42 -9.47 -16.15
C THR A 123 -13.07 -9.58 -15.45
N THR A 124 -13.05 -9.77 -14.13
CA THR A 124 -11.80 -9.95 -13.35
C THR A 124 -11.61 -11.38 -12.83
N PHE A 125 -10.34 -11.79 -12.68
CA PHE A 125 -9.97 -13.07 -12.07
C PHE A 125 -10.08 -13.07 -10.54
N THR A 126 -10.21 -11.92 -9.89
CA THR A 126 -10.32 -11.83 -8.43
C THR A 126 -11.69 -12.30 -7.95
N PHE A 127 -11.75 -12.86 -6.73
CA PHE A 127 -13.02 -13.30 -6.11
C PHE A 127 -13.85 -12.15 -5.51
N GLN A 128 -13.25 -10.97 -5.39
CA GLN A 128 -13.92 -9.74 -4.96
C GLN A 128 -13.90 -8.74 -6.12
N PRO A 129 -14.94 -7.90 -6.28
CA PRO A 129 -14.89 -6.79 -7.22
C PRO A 129 -13.71 -5.85 -6.94
N VAL A 130 -13.21 -5.22 -7.98
CA VAL A 130 -12.14 -4.20 -7.90
C VAL A 130 -12.59 -2.96 -8.66
N SER A 131 -12.23 -1.77 -8.18
CA SER A 131 -12.61 -0.53 -8.86
C SER A 131 -11.51 0.52 -8.83
N ALA A 132 -11.46 1.35 -9.87
CA ALA A 132 -10.62 2.52 -9.92
C ALA A 132 -11.14 3.55 -10.93
N GLY A 133 -11.17 4.81 -10.51
CA GLY A 133 -11.27 5.94 -11.42
C GLY A 133 -12.05 7.07 -10.79
N PHE A 134 -12.56 7.97 -11.64
CA PHE A 134 -13.52 8.98 -11.26
C PHE A 134 -14.62 9.02 -12.32
N PRO A 135 -15.84 8.53 -12.03
CA PRO A 135 -16.92 8.44 -13.02
C PRO A 135 -17.27 9.80 -13.66
N ARG A 136 -17.04 10.89 -12.93
CA ARG A 136 -17.25 12.30 -13.33
C ARG A 136 -16.21 12.86 -14.29
N LEU A 137 -15.07 12.19 -14.48
CA LEU A 137 -13.99 12.67 -15.36
C LEU A 137 -14.07 11.98 -16.73
N PRO A 138 -13.51 12.58 -17.81
CA PRO A 138 -13.52 11.98 -19.15
C PRO A 138 -12.83 10.61 -19.25
N ALA A 139 -11.90 10.29 -18.34
CA ALA A 139 -11.28 8.97 -18.24
C ALA A 139 -12.26 7.88 -17.73
N GLY A 140 -13.30 8.30 -17.01
CA GLY A 140 -14.30 7.46 -16.37
C GLY A 140 -13.75 6.68 -15.16
N ALA A 141 -14.48 5.63 -14.81
CA ALA A 141 -14.03 4.62 -13.86
C ALA A 141 -14.19 3.20 -14.42
N VAL A 142 -13.27 2.31 -14.04
CA VAL A 142 -13.33 0.89 -14.38
C VAL A 142 -13.82 0.08 -13.18
N VAL A 143 -14.58 -0.99 -13.45
CA VAL A 143 -15.10 -1.92 -12.44
C VAL A 143 -14.83 -3.35 -12.89
N GLY A 144 -13.95 -4.05 -12.19
CA GLY A 144 -13.70 -5.47 -12.39
C GLY A 144 -14.76 -6.29 -11.67
N ILE A 145 -15.58 -7.03 -12.42
CA ILE A 145 -16.63 -7.91 -11.93
C ILE A 145 -16.11 -9.34 -11.89
N PRO A 146 -16.12 -10.04 -10.74
CA PRO A 146 -15.56 -11.38 -10.60
C PRO A 146 -16.17 -12.39 -11.58
N ALA A 147 -15.33 -13.13 -12.30
CA ALA A 147 -15.77 -14.25 -13.11
C ALA A 147 -16.52 -15.32 -12.27
N SER A 148 -16.21 -15.42 -10.98
CA SER A 148 -16.88 -16.31 -10.02
C SER A 148 -18.37 -16.00 -9.78
N PHE A 149 -18.87 -14.82 -10.14
CA PHE A 149 -20.30 -14.47 -10.02
C PHE A 149 -21.18 -15.27 -11.00
N LEU A 150 -20.58 -15.80 -12.06
CA LEU A 150 -21.20 -16.77 -12.99
C LEU A 150 -21.35 -18.18 -12.39
N GLY A 151 -20.85 -18.38 -11.16
CA GLY A 151 -20.94 -19.63 -10.42
C GLY A 151 -20.32 -20.81 -11.17
N ASP A 152 -21.11 -21.86 -11.32
CA ASP A 152 -20.68 -23.15 -11.89
C ASP A 152 -20.23 -23.09 -13.36
N LEU A 153 -20.55 -22.01 -14.09
CA LEU A 153 -20.06 -21.77 -15.45
C LEU A 153 -18.53 -21.54 -15.49
N VAL A 154 -17.95 -21.05 -14.39
CA VAL A 154 -16.50 -20.80 -14.25
C VAL A 154 -15.88 -21.74 -13.22
N ILE A 155 -16.61 -22.11 -12.17
CA ILE A 155 -16.15 -23.01 -11.10
C ILE A 155 -16.54 -24.47 -11.40
N SER A 156 -16.19 -24.92 -12.60
CA SER A 156 -16.40 -26.31 -13.04
C SER A 156 -15.32 -27.24 -12.44
N PRO A 157 -15.68 -28.45 -11.96
CA PRO A 157 -14.72 -29.44 -11.48
C PRO A 157 -13.77 -29.95 -12.57
N ASP A 158 -14.09 -29.74 -13.85
CA ASP A 158 -13.33 -30.24 -14.99
C ASP A 158 -12.24 -29.25 -15.45
N HIS A 159 -12.25 -28.02 -14.90
CA HIS A 159 -11.29 -26.97 -15.23
C HIS A 159 -10.29 -26.74 -14.08
N PRO A 160 -8.98 -27.01 -14.27
CA PRO A 160 -7.99 -26.89 -13.21
C PRO A 160 -7.73 -25.43 -12.85
N THR A 161 -8.34 -24.98 -11.76
CA THR A 161 -8.13 -23.62 -11.23
C THR A 161 -6.88 -23.60 -10.34
N VAL A 162 -6.00 -22.63 -10.58
CA VAL A 162 -4.77 -22.44 -9.79
C VAL A 162 -4.93 -21.21 -8.90
N ILE A 163 -4.75 -21.39 -7.59
CA ILE A 163 -4.76 -20.30 -6.60
C ILE A 163 -3.44 -20.35 -5.84
N TYR A 164 -2.70 -19.23 -5.78
CA TYR A 164 -1.35 -19.14 -5.20
C TYR A 164 -0.39 -20.25 -5.67
N GLY A 165 -0.46 -20.63 -6.95
CA GLY A 165 0.38 -21.68 -7.54
C GLY A 165 -0.06 -23.12 -7.22
N GLN A 166 -1.07 -23.32 -6.39
CA GLN A 166 -1.64 -24.64 -6.08
C GLN A 166 -2.90 -24.89 -6.92
N ARG A 167 -3.02 -26.08 -7.52
CA ARG A 167 -4.26 -26.53 -8.17
C ARG A 167 -5.30 -26.87 -7.11
N VAL A 168 -6.49 -26.30 -7.23
CA VAL A 168 -7.62 -26.60 -6.34
C VAL A 168 -8.30 -27.87 -6.83
N ASP A 169 -8.33 -28.90 -5.98
CA ASP A 169 -9.26 -30.02 -6.17
C ASP A 169 -10.65 -29.64 -5.65
N TRP A 170 -11.56 -29.34 -6.58
CA TRP A 170 -12.95 -29.01 -6.30
C TRP A 170 -13.76 -30.15 -5.66
N ARG A 171 -13.30 -31.41 -5.77
CA ARG A 171 -13.95 -32.59 -5.15
C ARG A 171 -13.52 -32.78 -3.69
N SER A 172 -12.41 -32.19 -3.28
CA SER A 172 -11.95 -32.24 -1.88
C SER A 172 -12.93 -31.49 -0.94
N PRO A 173 -13.04 -31.88 0.35
CA PRO A 173 -13.89 -31.18 1.33
C PRO A 173 -13.51 -29.70 1.55
N ALA A 174 -12.31 -29.28 1.17
CA ALA A 174 -11.88 -27.88 1.24
C ALA A 174 -12.20 -27.12 -0.07
N GLY A 175 -12.04 -27.75 -1.23
CA GLY A 175 -12.45 -27.20 -2.53
C GLY A 175 -13.97 -27.04 -2.65
N ALA A 176 -14.75 -28.02 -2.17
CA ALA A 176 -16.21 -27.92 -2.10
C ALA A 176 -16.67 -26.74 -1.21
N ARG A 177 -16.00 -26.54 -0.06
CA ARG A 177 -16.24 -25.36 0.81
C ARG A 177 -15.85 -24.05 0.12
N LEU A 178 -14.75 -24.02 -0.65
CA LEU A 178 -14.38 -22.84 -1.43
C LEU A 178 -15.41 -22.54 -2.53
N ARG A 179 -15.86 -23.54 -3.30
CA ARG A 179 -16.90 -23.36 -4.33
C ARG A 179 -18.21 -22.82 -3.73
N ALA A 180 -18.66 -23.41 -2.62
CA ALA A 180 -19.86 -22.95 -1.90
C ALA A 180 -19.72 -21.52 -1.32
N ALA A 181 -18.49 -21.08 -1.02
CA ALA A 181 -18.18 -19.73 -0.58
C ALA A 181 -18.08 -18.72 -1.74
N LEU A 182 -17.65 -19.14 -2.93
CA LEU A 182 -17.61 -18.29 -4.13
C LEU A 182 -18.98 -18.16 -4.81
N THR A 183 -19.89 -19.11 -4.57
CA THR A 183 -21.28 -19.04 -5.04
C THR A 183 -22.08 -18.08 -4.15
N LEU A 184 -22.21 -16.83 -4.59
CA LEU A 184 -22.99 -15.76 -3.95
C LEU A 184 -24.42 -15.69 -4.51
N SER A 185 -25.41 -15.40 -3.67
CA SER A 185 -26.75 -15.02 -4.14
C SER A 185 -26.74 -13.72 -4.95
N HIS A 186 -27.83 -13.47 -5.68
CA HIS A 186 -28.01 -12.25 -6.46
C HIS A 186 -27.82 -10.97 -5.61
N GLU A 187 -28.44 -10.91 -4.43
CA GLU A 187 -28.35 -9.74 -3.55
C GLU A 187 -26.94 -9.56 -2.96
N ALA A 188 -26.22 -10.66 -2.70
CA ALA A 188 -24.82 -10.60 -2.28
C ALA A 188 -23.89 -10.09 -3.39
N GLN A 189 -24.15 -10.48 -4.64
CA GLN A 189 -23.44 -9.95 -5.81
C GLN A 189 -23.75 -8.46 -6.05
N LYS A 190 -25.03 -8.06 -5.95
CA LYS A 190 -25.47 -6.67 -6.01
C LYS A 190 -24.78 -5.83 -4.93
N PHE A 191 -24.78 -6.27 -3.68
CA PHE A 191 -24.09 -5.56 -2.58
C PHE A 191 -22.59 -5.37 -2.87
N ALA A 192 -21.91 -6.44 -3.32
CA ALA A 192 -20.48 -6.41 -3.59
C ALA A 192 -20.13 -5.37 -4.67
N LEU A 193 -20.92 -5.28 -5.75
CA LEU A 193 -20.73 -4.28 -6.81
C LEU A 193 -21.17 -2.87 -6.39
N ALA A 194 -22.31 -2.75 -5.72
CA ALA A 194 -22.84 -1.47 -5.28
C ALA A 194 -21.90 -0.77 -4.29
N ARG A 195 -21.16 -1.53 -3.48
CA ARG A 195 -20.12 -0.99 -2.60
C ARG A 195 -18.97 -0.34 -3.36
N GLU A 196 -18.54 -0.94 -4.48
CA GLU A 196 -17.51 -0.34 -5.34
C GLU A 196 -18.04 0.87 -6.13
N VAL A 197 -19.29 0.84 -6.59
CA VAL A 197 -19.92 2.00 -7.23
C VAL A 197 -20.07 3.17 -6.24
N VAL A 198 -20.53 2.92 -5.01
CA VAL A 198 -20.61 3.94 -3.94
C VAL A 198 -19.21 4.48 -3.60
N TYR A 199 -18.17 3.65 -3.62
CA TYR A 199 -16.78 4.11 -3.47
C TYR A 199 -16.37 5.06 -4.60
N LEU A 200 -16.61 4.70 -5.86
CA LEU A 200 -16.29 5.53 -7.03
C LEU A 200 -17.10 6.84 -7.11
N GLU A 201 -18.36 6.83 -6.68
CA GLU A 201 -19.19 8.04 -6.57
C GLU A 201 -18.74 8.96 -5.43
N SER A 202 -18.13 8.39 -4.39
CA SER A 202 -17.65 9.15 -3.25
C SER A 202 -16.27 9.76 -3.55
N ASN A 203 -16.01 10.96 -3.02
CA ASN A 203 -14.69 11.59 -3.14
C ASN A 203 -13.65 10.98 -2.16
N THR A 204 -13.87 9.75 -1.65
CA THR A 204 -13.01 9.14 -0.63
C THR A 204 -11.59 8.89 -1.13
N THR A 205 -11.42 8.57 -2.42
CA THR A 205 -10.10 8.49 -3.07
C THR A 205 -9.32 9.79 -2.91
N ALA A 206 -9.93 10.93 -3.25
CA ALA A 206 -9.29 12.24 -3.17
C ALA A 206 -8.96 12.61 -1.71
N LEU A 207 -9.89 12.36 -0.78
CA LEU A 207 -9.67 12.54 0.66
C LEU A 207 -8.49 11.69 1.17
N GLN A 208 -8.43 10.43 0.76
CA GLN A 208 -7.36 9.51 1.14
C GLN A 208 -5.99 9.89 0.54
N ALA A 209 -5.97 10.47 -0.67
CA ALA A 209 -4.75 10.96 -1.32
C ALA A 209 -4.23 12.27 -0.71
N LEU A 210 -5.12 13.14 -0.21
CA LEU A 210 -4.76 14.40 0.48
C LEU A 210 -4.10 14.18 1.85
N LEU A 211 -4.31 13.04 2.50
CA LEU A 211 -3.84 12.80 3.86
C LEU A 211 -2.30 12.85 4.00
N ALA A 212 -1.55 12.24 3.09
CA ALA A 212 -0.08 12.27 3.16
C ALA A 212 0.50 13.69 2.96
N PRO A 213 0.08 14.47 1.94
CA PRO A 213 0.38 15.90 1.85
C PRO A 213 0.02 16.68 3.11
N ALA A 214 -1.17 16.48 3.67
CA ALA A 214 -1.63 17.19 4.86
C ALA A 214 -0.77 16.89 6.09
N CYS A 215 -0.45 15.61 6.34
CA CYS A 215 0.45 15.21 7.42
C CYS A 215 1.88 15.74 7.21
N LEU A 216 2.40 15.75 5.98
CA LEU A 216 3.73 16.30 5.68
C LEU A 216 3.78 17.81 5.94
N ALA A 217 2.81 18.57 5.42
CA ALA A 217 2.71 20.02 5.61
C ALA A 217 2.52 20.39 7.09
N GLY A 218 1.64 19.66 7.80
CA GLY A 218 1.44 19.82 9.24
C GLY A 218 2.70 19.53 10.05
N THR A 219 3.40 18.44 9.76
CA THR A 219 4.68 18.07 10.41
C THR A 219 5.73 19.16 10.19
N TRP A 220 5.83 19.69 8.97
CA TRP A 220 6.75 20.78 8.66
C TRP A 220 6.39 22.07 9.42
N ALA A 221 5.12 22.48 9.41
CA ALA A 221 4.66 23.71 10.06
C ALA A 221 4.83 23.64 11.59
N LEU A 222 4.37 22.56 12.23
CA LEU A 222 4.54 22.32 13.66
C LEU A 222 6.03 22.21 14.03
N GLY A 223 6.83 21.53 13.22
CA GLY A 223 8.27 21.45 13.43
C GLY A 223 8.96 22.82 13.38
N VAL A 224 8.58 23.69 12.43
CA VAL A 224 9.09 25.08 12.35
C VAL A 224 8.65 25.89 13.58
N GLY A 225 7.37 25.84 13.95
CA GLY A 225 6.84 26.54 15.12
C GLY A 225 7.52 26.11 16.42
N ALA A 226 7.65 24.81 16.66
CA ALA A 226 8.31 24.27 17.84
C ALA A 226 9.81 24.64 17.91
N LYS A 227 10.53 24.65 16.78
CA LYS A 227 11.93 25.14 16.75
C LYS A 227 12.05 26.64 17.05
N TYR A 228 11.03 27.43 16.73
CA TYR A 228 11.00 28.86 17.04
C TYR A 228 10.72 29.08 18.53
N THR A 229 9.67 28.47 19.09
CA THR A 229 9.30 28.61 20.50
C THR A 229 10.35 28.05 21.46
N LEU A 230 11.04 26.97 21.09
CA LEU A 230 12.12 26.38 21.90
C LEU A 230 13.50 27.04 21.69
N GLY A 231 13.59 28.15 20.93
CA GLY A 231 14.86 28.83 20.64
C GLY A 231 15.88 28.03 19.82
N LEU A 232 15.51 26.84 19.34
CA LEU A 232 16.41 25.85 18.74
C LEU A 232 17.11 26.34 17.46
N TYR A 233 16.62 27.40 16.81
CA TYR A 233 17.28 27.99 15.66
C TYR A 233 18.69 28.52 15.95
N GLY A 234 18.94 29.07 17.15
CA GLY A 234 20.27 29.48 17.61
C GLY A 234 21.14 28.34 18.14
N GLY A 235 20.56 27.15 18.36
CA GLY A 235 21.24 26.00 18.94
C GLY A 235 22.21 25.27 17.99
N PRO A 236 23.04 24.35 18.54
CA PRO A 236 24.01 23.59 17.78
C PRO A 236 23.35 22.73 16.69
N MET A 237 24.10 22.46 15.60
CA MET A 237 23.58 21.73 14.44
C MET A 237 23.00 20.36 14.80
N ASN A 238 23.67 19.63 15.70
CA ASN A 238 23.27 18.28 16.12
C ASN A 238 21.90 18.27 16.81
N LEU A 239 21.60 19.27 17.66
CA LEU A 239 20.32 19.38 18.34
C LEU A 239 19.18 19.68 17.36
N ARG A 240 19.42 20.55 16.37
CA ARG A 240 18.46 20.83 15.29
C ARG A 240 18.22 19.61 14.39
N ALA A 241 19.26 18.82 14.12
CA ALA A 241 19.15 17.58 13.35
C ALA A 241 18.35 16.51 14.12
N ALA A 242 18.66 16.29 15.39
CA ALA A 242 17.93 15.38 16.27
C ALA A 242 16.45 15.78 16.39
N PHE A 243 16.16 17.07 16.60
CA PHE A 243 14.77 17.56 16.64
C PHE A 243 14.02 17.30 15.32
N ASN A 244 14.63 17.57 14.16
CA ASN A 244 14.01 17.29 12.86
C ASN A 244 13.74 15.80 12.67
N LEU A 245 14.63 14.92 13.14
CA LEU A 245 14.44 13.46 13.07
C LEU A 245 13.27 13.02 13.95
N VAL A 246 13.20 13.49 15.19
CA VAL A 246 12.07 13.22 16.10
C VAL A 246 10.75 13.73 15.52
N ALA A 247 10.73 14.96 14.98
CA ALA A 247 9.55 15.51 14.32
C ALA A 247 9.12 14.70 13.09
N ALA A 248 10.07 14.22 12.28
CA ALA A 248 9.77 13.37 11.12
C ALA A 248 9.19 12.00 11.54
N VAL A 249 9.75 11.36 12.58
CA VAL A 249 9.22 10.11 13.14
C VAL A 249 7.82 10.32 13.70
N ALA A 250 7.61 11.37 14.50
CA ALA A 250 6.29 11.71 15.04
C ALA A 250 5.26 11.98 13.93
N GLY A 251 5.64 12.75 12.90
CA GLY A 251 4.79 13.00 11.73
C GLY A 251 4.42 11.74 10.95
N PHE A 252 5.37 10.81 10.79
CA PHE A 252 5.11 9.50 10.18
C PHE A 252 4.16 8.64 11.03
N VAL A 253 4.31 8.64 12.35
CA VAL A 253 3.41 7.94 13.28
C VAL A 253 2.00 8.51 13.20
N VAL A 254 1.85 9.84 13.25
CA VAL A 254 0.55 10.53 13.08
C VAL A 254 -0.08 10.18 11.72
N TYR A 255 0.70 10.19 10.63
CA TYR A 255 0.22 9.77 9.31
C TYR A 255 -0.23 8.30 9.29
N ALA A 256 0.52 7.39 9.90
CA ALA A 256 0.18 5.97 9.92
C ALA A 256 -1.16 5.72 10.61
N PHE A 257 -1.32 6.22 11.84
CA PHE A 257 -2.58 6.10 12.59
C PHE A 257 -3.74 6.80 11.87
N SER A 258 -3.54 8.04 11.39
CA SER A 258 -4.58 8.77 10.66
C SER A 258 -5.03 8.02 9.40
N LYS A 259 -4.11 7.38 8.68
CA LYS A 259 -4.42 6.63 7.44
C LYS A 259 -5.21 5.36 7.75
N ASP A 260 -4.89 4.65 8.83
CA ASP A 260 -5.65 3.46 9.24
C ASP A 260 -7.04 3.84 9.75
N SER A 261 -7.15 4.84 10.65
CA SER A 261 -8.42 5.35 11.14
C SER A 261 -9.33 5.84 10.01
N LEU A 262 -8.78 6.60 9.05
CA LEU A 262 -9.51 7.04 7.86
C LEU A 262 -9.94 5.86 6.97
N THR A 263 -9.09 4.84 6.83
CA THR A 263 -9.44 3.64 6.03
C THR A 263 -10.58 2.86 6.68
N HIS A 264 -10.53 2.62 8.00
CA HIS A 264 -11.60 1.94 8.74
C HIS A 264 -12.90 2.74 8.71
N ALA A 265 -12.83 4.06 8.88
CA ALA A 265 -13.99 4.94 8.81
C ALA A 265 -14.64 4.94 7.42
N VAL A 266 -13.84 4.99 6.35
CA VAL A 266 -14.32 4.89 4.96
C VAL A 266 -14.93 3.52 4.69
N GLU A 267 -14.25 2.41 5.03
CA GLU A 267 -14.77 1.06 4.81
C GLU A 267 -16.11 0.82 5.53
N SER A 268 -16.21 1.25 6.80
CA SER A 268 -17.45 1.16 7.58
C SER A 268 -18.55 2.09 7.05
N TRP A 269 -18.19 3.27 6.54
CA TRP A 269 -19.13 4.18 5.89
C TRP A 269 -19.67 3.60 4.57
N LEU A 270 -18.80 3.03 3.73
CA LEU A 270 -19.17 2.38 2.48
C LEU A 270 -20.16 1.23 2.72
N ASP A 271 -19.83 0.32 3.65
CA ASP A 271 -20.71 -0.81 3.97
C ASP A 271 -22.09 -0.34 4.43
N ARG A 272 -22.14 0.62 5.36
CA ARG A 272 -23.43 1.17 5.85
C ARG A 272 -24.19 1.93 4.77
N ARG A 273 -23.50 2.67 3.89
CA ARG A 273 -24.12 3.43 2.81
C ARG A 273 -24.73 2.52 1.75
N THR A 274 -24.01 1.49 1.33
CA THR A 274 -24.53 0.47 0.39
C THR A 274 -25.64 -0.36 1.02
N ALA A 275 -25.50 -0.76 2.28
CA ALA A 275 -26.55 -1.44 3.03
C ALA A 275 -27.84 -0.58 3.10
N SER A 276 -27.72 0.73 3.32
CA SER A 276 -28.88 1.64 3.42
C SER A 276 -29.69 1.82 2.12
N LEU A 277 -29.30 1.21 0.99
CA LEU A 277 -30.06 1.27 -0.27
C LEU A 277 -31.39 0.51 -0.16
N SER A 278 -31.40 -0.70 0.41
CA SER A 278 -32.63 -1.50 0.62
C SER A 278 -32.42 -2.62 1.64
N ALA A 279 -33.51 -3.21 2.13
CA ALA A 279 -33.43 -4.38 3.01
C ALA A 279 -32.72 -5.58 2.35
N ALA A 280 -32.85 -5.73 1.03
CA ALA A 280 -32.18 -6.76 0.26
C ALA A 280 -30.65 -6.53 0.21
N TYR A 281 -30.20 -5.27 0.05
CA TYR A 281 -28.78 -4.92 0.13
C TYR A 281 -28.14 -5.24 1.48
N VAL A 282 -28.83 -5.03 2.61
CA VAL A 282 -28.28 -5.42 3.92
C VAL A 282 -28.17 -6.94 4.05
N CYS A 283 -29.20 -7.68 3.63
CA CYS A 283 -29.20 -9.14 3.65
C CYS A 283 -28.07 -9.71 2.77
N GLY A 284 -27.95 -9.22 1.54
CA GLY A 284 -26.87 -9.56 0.61
C GLY A 284 -25.49 -9.20 1.15
N GLY A 285 -25.35 -8.08 1.87
CA GLY A 285 -24.09 -7.68 2.51
C GLY A 285 -23.68 -8.59 3.68
N VAL A 286 -24.64 -9.09 4.46
CA VAL A 286 -24.37 -10.12 5.49
C VAL A 286 -23.87 -11.40 4.84
N GLU A 287 -24.59 -11.91 3.85
CA GLU A 287 -24.18 -13.13 3.11
C GLU A 287 -22.80 -12.94 2.46
N PHE A 288 -22.56 -11.82 1.79
CA PHE A 288 -21.28 -11.53 1.14
C PHE A 288 -20.09 -11.65 2.10
N TYR A 289 -20.19 -11.08 3.31
CA TYR A 289 -19.11 -11.21 4.29
C TYR A 289 -19.03 -12.60 4.93
N GLU A 290 -20.14 -13.30 5.15
CA GLU A 290 -20.11 -14.70 5.63
C GLU A 290 -19.47 -15.65 4.62
N LYS A 291 -19.81 -15.48 3.35
CA LYS A 291 -19.23 -16.20 2.21
C LYS A 291 -17.74 -15.88 2.05
N LEU A 292 -17.35 -14.60 2.12
CA LEU A 292 -15.95 -14.18 2.07
C LEU A 292 -15.11 -14.77 3.22
N LEU A 293 -15.62 -14.73 4.46
CA LEU A 293 -14.95 -15.33 5.62
C LEU A 293 -14.82 -16.85 5.45
N SER A 294 -15.87 -17.52 4.96
CA SER A 294 -15.87 -18.95 4.67
C SER A 294 -14.88 -19.33 3.56
N GLY A 295 -14.78 -18.51 2.52
CA GLY A 295 -13.81 -18.66 1.43
C GLY A 295 -12.37 -18.52 1.93
N ASN A 296 -12.12 -17.52 2.78
CA ASN A 296 -10.81 -17.33 3.42
C ASN A 296 -10.42 -18.51 4.33
N LEU A 297 -11.37 -19.13 5.03
CA LEU A 297 -11.13 -20.35 5.82
C LEU A 297 -10.87 -21.58 4.94
N ALA A 298 -11.58 -21.71 3.82
CA ALA A 298 -11.31 -22.76 2.84
C ALA A 298 -9.92 -22.58 2.21
N LEU A 299 -9.52 -21.35 1.85
CA LEU A 299 -8.18 -21.01 1.37
C LEU A 299 -7.10 -21.23 2.43
N ARG A 300 -7.35 -20.90 3.71
CA ARG A 300 -6.44 -21.23 4.83
C ARG A 300 -6.15 -22.73 4.86
N SER A 301 -7.19 -23.54 4.69
CA SER A 301 -7.11 -25.01 4.72
C SER A 301 -6.41 -25.58 3.49
N LEU A 302 -6.76 -25.09 2.28
CA LEU A 302 -6.18 -25.55 1.01
C LEU A 302 -4.68 -25.26 0.92
N LEU A 303 -4.25 -24.06 1.31
CA LEU A 303 -2.87 -23.59 1.17
C LEU A 303 -1.95 -24.04 2.33
N GLY A 304 -2.50 -24.77 3.31
CA GLY A 304 -1.78 -25.20 4.51
C GLY A 304 -1.02 -24.04 5.19
N LYS A 305 0.27 -24.27 5.52
CA LYS A 305 1.13 -23.30 6.22
C LYS A 305 1.20 -21.91 5.57
N GLU A 306 1.07 -21.80 4.24
CA GLU A 306 1.02 -20.48 3.59
C GLU A 306 -0.34 -19.81 3.77
N GLY A 307 -1.43 -20.58 3.73
CA GLY A 307 -2.77 -20.12 4.08
C GLY A 307 -2.85 -19.60 5.51
N GLU A 308 -2.16 -20.25 6.46
CA GLU A 308 -2.11 -19.84 7.86
C GLU A 308 -1.45 -18.47 8.09
N LYS A 309 -0.53 -18.06 7.19
CA LYS A 309 0.09 -16.72 7.19
C LYS A 309 -0.78 -15.65 6.54
N LEU A 310 -1.78 -16.04 5.74
CA LEU A 310 -2.66 -15.12 5.00
C LEU A 310 -3.97 -14.86 5.74
N TYR A 311 -4.57 -15.88 6.34
CA TYR A 311 -5.89 -15.81 6.97
C TYR A 311 -5.86 -16.34 8.39
N THR A 312 -6.49 -15.64 9.32
CA THR A 312 -6.68 -16.05 10.72
C THR A 312 -7.66 -17.23 10.82
N PRO A 313 -7.73 -17.93 11.97
CA PRO A 313 -8.77 -18.94 12.24
C PRO A 313 -10.21 -18.41 12.21
N SER A 314 -10.41 -17.09 12.14
CA SER A 314 -11.71 -16.43 12.01
C SER A 314 -12.09 -16.05 10.57
N GLY A 315 -11.20 -16.29 9.59
CA GLY A 315 -11.38 -15.88 8.19
C GLY A 315 -10.96 -14.43 7.87
N ASN A 316 -10.61 -13.62 8.88
CA ASN A 316 -9.99 -12.31 8.66
C ASN A 316 -8.56 -12.44 8.09
N ILE A 317 -8.11 -11.46 7.30
CA ILE A 317 -6.73 -11.40 6.80
C ILE A 317 -5.75 -11.16 7.96
N VAL A 318 -4.64 -11.90 7.98
CA VAL A 318 -3.56 -11.71 8.97
C VAL A 318 -2.81 -10.41 8.68
N PRO A 319 -2.64 -9.50 9.65
CA PRO A 319 -1.84 -8.30 9.45
C PRO A 319 -0.37 -8.65 9.17
N ARG A 320 0.11 -8.35 7.95
CA ARG A 320 1.55 -8.50 7.58
C ARG A 320 2.51 -7.59 8.37
N HIS A 321 1.99 -6.72 9.24
CA HIS A 321 2.76 -5.72 9.99
C HIS A 321 2.42 -5.88 11.46
N TRP A 322 3.44 -5.98 12.32
CA TRP A 322 3.34 -6.36 13.73
C TRP A 322 2.36 -5.52 14.57
N PHE A 323 2.09 -4.27 14.17
CA PHE A 323 1.26 -3.32 14.93
C PHE A 323 0.19 -2.60 14.07
N ARG A 324 -0.03 -3.03 12.81
CA ARG A 324 -0.81 -2.22 11.84
C ARG A 324 -1.89 -3.01 11.10
N ILE A 325 -3.13 -2.84 11.53
CA ILE A 325 -4.35 -3.37 10.89
C ILE A 325 -4.84 -2.33 9.88
N LYS A 326 -4.44 -2.47 8.60
CA LYS A 326 -4.74 -1.47 7.55
C LYS A 326 -6.22 -1.42 7.13
N HIS A 327 -6.94 -2.54 7.27
CA HIS A 327 -8.32 -2.71 6.84
C HIS A 327 -9.19 -3.19 8.00
N LEU A 328 -10.43 -2.73 8.05
CA LEU A 328 -11.40 -3.14 9.06
C LEU A 328 -11.67 -4.66 8.92
N PRO A 329 -11.58 -5.47 9.99
CA PRO A 329 -11.76 -6.92 9.90
C PRO A 329 -13.12 -7.30 9.32
N TYR A 330 -13.15 -8.22 8.35
CA TYR A 330 -14.37 -8.70 7.71
C TYR A 330 -15.43 -9.22 8.71
N THR A 331 -15.02 -9.81 9.84
CA THR A 331 -15.94 -10.13 10.95
C THR A 331 -16.68 -8.90 11.48
N THR A 332 -15.98 -7.81 11.79
CA THR A 332 -16.58 -6.54 12.26
C THR A 332 -17.51 -5.94 11.22
N ARG A 333 -17.18 -6.08 9.93
CA ARG A 333 -17.99 -5.59 8.81
C ARG A 333 -19.29 -6.40 8.68
N ARG A 334 -19.21 -7.73 8.69
CA ARG A 334 -20.36 -8.64 8.80
C ARG A 334 -21.25 -8.28 10.00
N ASP A 335 -20.65 -8.18 11.19
CA ASP A 335 -21.40 -8.00 12.44
C ASP A 335 -22.12 -6.65 12.48
N SER A 336 -21.54 -5.60 11.88
CA SER A 336 -22.20 -4.31 11.70
C SER A 336 -23.41 -4.37 10.77
N LEU A 337 -23.34 -5.15 9.67
CA LEU A 337 -24.48 -5.33 8.76
C LEU A 337 -25.55 -6.26 9.35
N LEU A 338 -25.13 -7.31 10.06
CA LEU A 338 -26.02 -8.22 10.78
C LEU A 338 -26.83 -7.47 11.85
N HIS A 339 -26.18 -6.55 12.56
CA HIS A 339 -26.86 -5.67 13.53
C HIS A 339 -27.86 -4.74 12.82
N MET A 340 -27.46 -4.08 11.73
CA MET A 340 -28.36 -3.23 10.94
C MET A 340 -29.59 -4.01 10.42
N TRP A 341 -29.38 -5.23 9.92
CA TRP A 341 -30.46 -6.10 9.44
C TRP A 341 -31.46 -6.46 10.55
N ARG A 342 -30.95 -6.82 11.73
CA ARG A 342 -31.78 -7.11 12.92
C ARG A 342 -32.60 -5.92 13.39
N MET A 343 -32.07 -4.70 13.28
CA MET A 343 -32.79 -3.47 13.63
C MET A 343 -33.92 -3.18 12.64
N MET A 344 -33.69 -3.36 11.33
CA MET A 344 -34.76 -3.20 10.32
C MET A 344 -35.89 -4.21 10.47
N LEU A 345 -35.58 -5.44 10.92
CA LEU A 345 -36.58 -6.48 11.18
C LEU A 345 -37.38 -6.24 12.48
N ASN A 346 -36.90 -5.39 13.39
CA ASN A 346 -37.53 -5.13 14.69
C ASN A 346 -37.64 -3.62 14.99
N PRO A 347 -38.40 -2.84 14.20
CA PRO A 347 -38.48 -1.38 14.36
C PRO A 347 -39.15 -0.91 15.67
N GLY A 348 -39.79 -1.81 16.44
CA GLY A 348 -40.55 -1.51 17.64
C GLY A 348 -39.79 -1.58 18.98
N ARG A 349 -38.45 -1.56 18.98
CA ARG A 349 -37.62 -1.50 20.20
C ARG A 349 -36.54 -0.42 20.08
N SER A 350 -36.94 0.84 20.25
CA SER A 350 -36.07 1.99 20.43
C SER A 350 -36.56 2.81 21.63
#